data_AF-A0A645EJ95-F1
#
_entry.id   AF-A0A645EJ95-F1
#
_cell.length_a   1.000
_cell.length_b   1.000
_cell.length_c   1.000
_cell.angle_alpha   90.00
_cell.angle_beta   90.00
_cell.angle_gamma   90.00
#
_symmetry.space_group_name_H-M   'P 1'
#
loop_
_entity.id
_entity.type
_entity.pdbx_description
1 polymer ?
#
loop_
_entity_poly.entity_id
_entity_poly.type
_entity_poly.pdbx_seq_one_letter_code
_entity_poly.pdbx_strand_id
1 'polypeptide(L)'
;MKKNIKLATILGVAVVAVAAILVIILKTAGGNLDVVGKESSASFEKILAASGSRVTADEANAGWSLEAPDDSVRFIWSEDYIRSPMHDVMLEFDAEPFVNAGLDTAKLPEYYAAYEGMLMVGTKLGTDALTYRGDPTPLAAYEQIVSKYRNAIGYHTALDHYNVSLGNGNMFEWAKDMQANSVTKEKQDKDIVFVLNPEPLIAAGVDPEKVEGWVYTTVSVEIDGKATDVYKFLKPFNLQ
;
A
#
# COMPACT_ATOMS: atom_id res chain seq x y z
N MET A 1 32.60 -58.42 -0.85
CA MET A 1 31.31 -58.06 -0.20
C MET A 1 31.43 -57.00 0.90
N LYS A 2 32.42 -57.05 1.82
CA LYS A 2 32.52 -56.07 2.94
C LYS A 2 32.73 -54.59 2.55
N LYS A 3 33.35 -54.31 1.40
CA LYS A 3 33.63 -52.94 0.91
C LYS A 3 32.37 -52.23 0.39
N ASN A 4 31.45 -52.98 -0.23
CA ASN A 4 30.22 -52.44 -0.82
C ASN A 4 29.16 -52.14 0.25
N ILE A 5 29.18 -52.87 1.36
CA ILE A 5 28.31 -52.61 2.52
C ILE A 5 28.71 -51.29 3.19
N LYS A 6 30.01 -51.06 3.45
CA LYS A 6 30.49 -49.78 4.01
C LYS A 6 30.17 -48.58 3.11
N LEU A 7 30.30 -48.73 1.79
CA LEU A 7 29.98 -47.65 0.85
C LEU A 7 28.47 -47.35 0.82
N ALA A 8 27.62 -48.37 0.84
CA ALA A 8 26.17 -48.21 0.91
C ALA A 8 25.71 -47.57 2.23
N THR A 9 26.33 -47.91 3.36
CA THR A 9 26.02 -47.30 4.66
C THR A 9 26.47 -45.83 4.73
N ILE A 10 27.65 -45.50 4.17
CA ILE A 10 28.15 -44.11 4.13
C ILE A 10 27.29 -43.24 3.20
N LEU A 11 26.88 -43.75 2.03
CA LEU A 11 25.94 -43.04 1.16
C LEU A 11 24.56 -42.87 1.82
N GLY A 12 24.05 -43.89 2.52
CA GLY A 12 22.78 -43.79 3.25
C GLY A 12 22.81 -42.73 4.35
N VAL A 13 23.89 -42.66 5.13
CA VAL A 13 24.08 -41.63 6.17
C VAL A 13 24.25 -40.23 5.56
N ALA A 14 24.97 -40.10 4.45
CA ALA A 14 25.13 -38.82 3.75
C ALA A 14 23.81 -38.31 3.15
N VAL A 15 22.98 -39.17 2.57
CA VAL A 15 21.66 -38.80 2.03
C VAL A 15 20.70 -38.39 3.15
N VAL A 16 20.70 -39.09 4.29
CA VAL A 16 19.87 -38.72 5.45
C VAL A 16 20.34 -37.41 6.08
N ALA A 17 21.64 -37.16 6.17
CA ALA A 17 22.19 -35.90 6.67
C ALA A 17 21.85 -34.71 5.75
N VAL A 18 21.95 -34.88 4.44
CA VAL A 18 21.58 -33.85 3.45
C VAL A 18 20.07 -33.57 3.49
N ALA A 19 19.23 -34.61 3.58
CA ALA A 19 17.79 -34.44 3.73
C ALA A 19 17.40 -33.73 5.04
N ALA A 20 18.07 -34.05 6.16
CA ALA A 20 17.83 -33.37 7.43
C ALA A 20 18.26 -31.88 7.39
N ILE A 21 19.39 -31.57 6.73
CA ILE A 21 19.83 -30.20 6.51
C ILE A 21 18.86 -29.44 5.59
N LEU A 22 18.35 -30.08 4.53
CA LEU A 22 17.32 -29.50 3.66
C LEU A 22 16.02 -29.22 4.41
N VAL A 23 15.58 -30.09 5.32
CA VAL A 23 14.40 -29.86 6.16
C VAL A 23 14.63 -28.73 7.18
N ILE A 24 15.86 -28.59 7.70
CA ILE A 24 16.22 -27.46 8.58
C ILE A 24 16.26 -26.16 7.78
N ILE A 25 16.85 -26.14 6.59
CA ILE A 25 16.87 -24.98 5.68
C ILE A 25 15.44 -24.63 5.22
N LEU A 26 14.59 -25.61 4.91
CA LEU A 26 13.18 -25.36 4.57
C LEU A 26 12.37 -24.89 5.79
N LYS A 27 12.77 -25.21 7.02
CA LYS A 27 12.16 -24.68 8.24
C LYS A 27 12.69 -23.30 8.63
N THR A 28 13.96 -22.98 8.34
CA THR A 28 14.55 -21.65 8.60
C THR A 28 14.27 -20.66 7.47
N ALA A 29 14.16 -21.13 6.22
CA ALA A 29 13.71 -20.35 5.06
C ALA A 29 12.18 -20.36 4.90
N GLY A 30 11.47 -21.33 5.50
CA GLY A 30 10.01 -21.39 5.56
C GLY A 30 9.39 -20.65 6.74
N GLY A 31 10.17 -19.88 7.50
CA GLY A 31 9.64 -18.97 8.50
C GLY A 31 9.10 -17.73 7.81
N ASN A 32 7.78 -17.56 7.74
CA ASN A 32 7.03 -16.36 7.35
C ASN A 32 7.88 -15.26 6.68
N LEU A 33 8.42 -15.52 5.47
CA LEU A 33 9.21 -14.56 4.70
C LEU A 33 8.28 -13.53 4.04
N ASP A 34 7.38 -12.95 4.83
CA ASP A 34 6.63 -11.79 4.37
C ASP A 34 7.51 -10.56 4.44
N VAL A 35 8.50 -10.52 3.54
CA VAL A 35 9.47 -9.44 3.41
C VAL A 35 8.73 -8.15 3.12
N VAL A 36 7.75 -8.18 2.21
CA VAL A 36 6.96 -7.01 1.86
C VAL A 36 6.17 -6.51 3.07
N GLY A 37 5.47 -7.36 3.82
CA GLY A 37 4.76 -6.93 5.03
C GLY A 37 5.70 -6.31 6.06
N LYS A 38 6.79 -7.00 6.39
CA LYS A 38 7.76 -6.53 7.38
C LYS A 38 8.45 -5.23 6.97
N GLU A 39 8.95 -5.16 5.73
CA GLU A 39 9.68 -4.00 5.24
C GLU A 39 8.75 -2.82 4.96
N SER A 40 7.50 -3.06 4.56
CA SER A 40 6.50 -2.01 4.42
C SER A 40 6.20 -1.31 5.74
N SER A 41 6.05 -2.05 6.86
CA SER A 41 5.90 -1.44 8.19
C SER A 41 7.12 -0.62 8.58
N ALA A 42 8.32 -1.17 8.36
CA ALA A 42 9.56 -0.50 8.71
C ALA A 42 9.80 0.79 7.89
N SER A 43 9.44 0.81 6.61
CA SER A 43 9.53 2.03 5.81
C SER A 43 8.39 3.00 6.10
N PHE A 44 7.16 2.51 6.37
CA PHE A 44 6.04 3.35 6.74
C PHE A 44 6.29 4.08 8.06
N GLU A 45 6.93 3.44 9.05
CA GLU A 45 7.38 4.11 10.27
C GLU A 45 8.26 5.34 9.98
N LYS A 46 9.16 5.24 8.98
CA LYS A 46 9.99 6.39 8.57
C LYS A 46 9.16 7.49 7.91
N ILE A 47 8.15 7.13 7.11
CA ILE A 47 7.20 8.07 6.54
C ILE A 47 6.46 8.81 7.66
N LEU A 48 5.91 8.08 8.63
CA LEU A 48 5.22 8.68 9.78
C LEU A 48 6.13 9.66 10.54
N ALA A 49 7.39 9.29 10.76
CA ALA A 49 8.37 10.17 11.41
C ALA A 49 8.68 11.42 10.59
N ALA A 50 8.81 11.30 9.26
CA ALA A 50 9.07 12.43 8.36
C ALA A 50 7.85 13.35 8.18
N SER A 51 6.63 12.80 8.20
CA SER A 51 5.38 13.55 8.11
C SER A 51 5.08 14.39 9.36
N GLY A 52 5.62 14.02 10.52
CA GLY A 52 5.53 14.81 11.75
C GLY A 52 4.09 15.11 12.14
N SER A 53 3.75 16.39 12.32
CA SER A 53 2.41 16.83 12.74
C SER A 53 1.31 16.65 11.69
N ARG A 54 1.64 16.18 10.47
CA ARG A 54 0.66 15.86 9.42
C ARG A 54 -0.01 14.50 9.63
N VAL A 55 0.48 13.71 10.59
CA VAL A 55 -0.18 12.49 11.04
C VAL A 55 -1.08 12.84 12.23
N THR A 56 -2.38 12.67 12.07
CA THR A 56 -3.37 13.04 13.09
C THR A 56 -4.39 11.93 13.31
N ALA A 57 -5.03 11.91 14.48
CA ALA A 57 -6.17 11.04 14.73
C ALA A 57 -7.37 11.47 13.88
N ASP A 58 -8.05 10.51 13.28
CA ASP A 58 -9.27 10.70 12.50
C ASP A 58 -10.44 10.01 13.22
N GLU A 59 -11.08 10.76 14.11
CA GLU A 59 -12.19 10.25 14.94
C GLU A 59 -13.42 9.87 14.09
N ALA A 60 -13.63 10.54 12.96
CA ALA A 60 -14.75 10.30 12.06
C ALA A 60 -14.68 8.90 11.41
N ASN A 61 -13.46 8.42 11.14
CA ASN A 61 -13.20 7.11 10.58
C ASN A 61 -12.64 6.11 11.59
N ALA A 62 -12.64 6.47 12.88
CA ALA A 62 -12.05 5.70 13.97
C ALA A 62 -10.65 5.20 13.58
N GLY A 63 -9.72 6.12 13.33
CA GLY A 63 -8.42 5.81 12.76
C GLY A 63 -7.44 6.97 12.77
N TRP A 64 -6.57 6.95 11.76
CA TRP A 64 -5.49 7.92 11.58
C TRP A 64 -5.53 8.47 10.16
N SER A 65 -5.02 9.68 10.00
CA SER A 65 -4.82 10.30 8.70
C SER A 65 -3.39 10.80 8.53
N LEU A 66 -2.90 10.77 7.30
CA LEU A 66 -1.67 11.40 6.85
C LEU A 66 -2.02 12.39 5.77
N GLU A 67 -1.85 13.68 6.06
CA GLU A 67 -2.09 14.78 5.15
C GLU A 67 -0.88 15.06 4.25
N ALA A 68 -1.15 15.33 2.97
CA ALA A 68 -0.13 15.74 2.02
C ALA A 68 0.54 17.08 2.42
N PRO A 69 1.79 17.33 1.98
CA PRO A 69 2.45 18.60 2.19
C PRO A 69 1.71 19.86 1.72
N ASP A 70 0.82 19.73 0.73
CA ASP A 70 0.00 20.82 0.18
C ASP A 70 -1.44 20.86 0.70
N ASP A 71 -1.75 20.06 1.72
CA ASP A 71 -3.05 20.01 2.43
C ASP A 71 -4.25 19.62 1.54
N SER A 72 -4.02 19.14 0.32
CA SER A 72 -5.08 18.92 -0.68
C SER A 72 -5.62 17.48 -0.74
N VAL A 73 -4.91 16.54 -0.12
CA VAL A 73 -5.27 15.11 -0.07
C VAL A 73 -4.71 14.50 1.20
N ARG A 74 -5.45 13.55 1.78
CA ARG A 74 -5.00 12.74 2.90
C ARG A 74 -5.33 11.28 2.71
N PHE A 75 -4.42 10.43 3.20
CA PHE A 75 -4.63 8.99 3.32
C PHE A 75 -5.18 8.71 4.71
N ILE A 76 -6.28 7.96 4.79
CA ILE A 76 -6.94 7.62 6.06
C ILE A 76 -6.97 6.10 6.19
N TRP A 77 -6.59 5.59 7.35
CA TRP A 77 -6.69 4.18 7.69
C TRP A 77 -7.27 3.99 9.09
N SER A 78 -8.24 3.10 9.18
CA SER A 78 -8.98 2.85 10.40
C SER A 78 -8.21 1.95 11.38
N GLU A 79 -8.42 2.19 12.67
CA GLU A 79 -8.02 1.29 13.76
C GLU A 79 -9.20 0.46 14.30
N ASP A 80 -10.42 0.68 13.78
CA ASP A 80 -11.61 -0.08 14.14
C ASP A 80 -12.61 -0.13 12.97
N TYR A 81 -12.63 -1.26 12.26
CA TYR A 81 -13.39 -1.44 11.02
C TYR A 81 -14.91 -1.56 11.23
N ILE A 82 -15.32 -1.79 12.48
CA ILE A 82 -16.73 -1.78 12.88
C ILE A 82 -17.21 -0.34 13.04
N ARG A 83 -16.32 0.57 13.47
CA ARG A 83 -16.63 1.99 13.69
C ARG A 83 -16.38 2.87 12.47
N SER A 84 -15.54 2.46 11.53
CA SER A 84 -15.37 3.20 10.29
C SER A 84 -16.65 3.15 9.45
N PRO A 85 -17.21 4.29 9.00
CA PRO A 85 -18.55 4.32 8.44
C PRO A 85 -18.62 3.75 7.01
N MET A 86 -17.67 4.14 6.16
CA MET A 86 -17.72 3.84 4.72
C MET A 86 -16.58 2.95 4.25
N HIS A 87 -15.35 3.27 4.64
CA HIS A 87 -14.14 2.57 4.22
C HIS A 87 -13.21 2.34 5.41
N ASP A 88 -12.34 1.34 5.30
CA ASP A 88 -11.30 1.08 6.31
C ASP A 88 -9.97 1.70 5.89
N VAL A 89 -9.74 1.83 4.58
CA VAL A 89 -8.62 2.53 3.97
C VAL A 89 -9.14 3.36 2.80
N MET A 90 -8.75 4.64 2.73
CA MET A 90 -9.32 5.59 1.77
C MET A 90 -8.40 6.80 1.53
N LEU A 91 -8.67 7.51 0.43
CA LEU A 91 -8.23 8.88 0.24
C LEU A 91 -9.41 9.83 0.43
N GLU A 92 -9.14 10.98 1.02
CA GLU A 92 -10.01 12.14 0.98
C GLU A 92 -9.24 13.30 0.33
N PHE A 93 -9.83 13.99 -0.63
CA PHE A 93 -9.17 15.01 -1.43
C PHE A 93 -10.12 16.10 -1.92
N ASP A 94 -9.57 17.26 -2.22
CA ASP A 94 -10.30 18.40 -2.74
C ASP A 94 -11.04 18.05 -4.05
N ALA A 95 -12.35 18.30 -4.07
CA ALA A 95 -13.19 18.05 -5.23
C ALA A 95 -13.04 19.14 -6.31
N GLU A 96 -12.62 20.35 -5.94
CA GLU A 96 -12.63 21.52 -6.83
C GLU A 96 -11.87 21.27 -8.14
N PRO A 97 -10.63 20.72 -8.15
CA PRO A 97 -9.92 20.48 -9.41
C PRO A 97 -10.68 19.53 -10.36
N PHE A 98 -11.41 18.56 -9.83
CA PHE A 98 -12.18 17.60 -10.62
C PHE A 98 -13.51 18.19 -11.09
N VAL A 99 -14.20 18.95 -10.24
CA VAL A 99 -15.44 19.66 -10.60
C VAL A 99 -15.16 20.70 -11.68
N ASN A 100 -14.08 21.48 -11.55
CA ASN A 100 -13.63 22.43 -12.56
C ASN A 100 -13.25 21.73 -13.88
N ALA A 101 -12.76 20.50 -13.80
CA ALA A 101 -12.49 19.64 -14.96
C ALA A 101 -13.74 18.93 -15.52
N GLY A 102 -14.93 19.13 -14.97
CA GLY A 102 -16.20 18.62 -15.51
C GLY A 102 -16.84 17.47 -14.74
N LEU A 103 -16.34 17.12 -13.55
CA LEU A 103 -16.93 16.08 -12.72
C LEU A 103 -18.41 16.36 -12.41
N ASP A 104 -19.27 15.41 -12.75
CA ASP A 104 -20.65 15.31 -12.28
C ASP A 104 -20.71 14.33 -11.10
N THR A 105 -20.72 14.85 -9.88
CA THR A 105 -20.67 14.04 -8.65
C THR A 105 -21.85 13.08 -8.50
N ALA A 106 -22.98 13.35 -9.16
CA ALA A 106 -24.14 12.46 -9.15
C ALA A 106 -23.95 11.18 -9.98
N LYS A 107 -22.88 11.11 -10.80
CA LYS A 107 -22.52 9.93 -11.61
C LYS A 107 -21.40 9.10 -11.02
N LEU A 108 -20.86 9.52 -9.87
CA LEU A 108 -19.84 8.75 -9.18
C LEU A 108 -20.41 7.41 -8.72
N PRO A 109 -19.60 6.33 -8.75
CA PRO A 109 -20.04 5.03 -8.25
C PRO A 109 -20.12 5.04 -6.71
N GLU A 110 -20.80 4.04 -6.14
CA GLU A 110 -21.10 3.97 -4.70
C GLU A 110 -19.88 3.95 -3.76
N TYR A 111 -18.70 3.57 -4.26
CA TYR A 111 -17.45 3.59 -3.50
C TYR A 111 -16.75 4.96 -3.52
N TYR A 112 -17.39 5.97 -4.09
CA TYR A 112 -17.05 7.37 -3.93
C TYR A 112 -18.11 8.07 -3.07
N ALA A 113 -17.68 9.00 -2.22
CA ALA A 113 -18.54 9.98 -1.60
C ALA A 113 -18.11 11.40 -2.00
N ALA A 114 -19.09 12.28 -2.19
CA ALA A 114 -18.86 13.70 -2.38
C ALA A 114 -19.60 14.47 -1.28
N TYR A 115 -18.88 15.28 -0.51
CA TYR A 115 -19.43 16.05 0.62
C TYR A 115 -18.55 17.26 0.92
N GLU A 116 -19.16 18.38 1.30
CA GLU A 116 -18.44 19.57 1.82
C GLU A 116 -17.24 20.04 0.97
N GLY A 117 -17.31 19.88 -0.36
CA GLY A 117 -16.20 20.26 -1.26
C GLY A 117 -15.09 19.20 -1.39
N MET A 118 -15.26 18.04 -0.76
CA MET A 118 -14.32 16.92 -0.77
C MET A 118 -14.88 15.72 -1.56
N LEU A 119 -13.96 14.90 -2.06
CA LEU A 119 -14.20 13.56 -2.55
C LEU A 119 -13.50 12.55 -1.64
N MET A 120 -14.18 11.45 -1.34
CA MET A 120 -13.61 10.31 -0.65
C MET A 120 -13.73 9.06 -1.53
N VAL A 121 -12.68 8.24 -1.56
CA VAL A 121 -12.67 6.95 -2.24
C VAL A 121 -11.89 5.92 -1.43
N GLY A 122 -12.42 4.72 -1.30
CA GLY A 122 -11.72 3.66 -0.58
C GLY A 122 -12.43 2.32 -0.63
N THR A 123 -12.03 1.45 0.30
CA THR A 123 -12.64 0.13 0.45
C THR A 123 -12.76 -0.26 1.91
N LYS A 124 -13.76 -1.11 2.19
CA LYS A 124 -13.74 -1.96 3.37
C LYS A 124 -12.73 -3.09 3.16
N LEU A 125 -11.95 -3.40 4.18
CA LEU A 125 -11.03 -4.52 4.21
C LEU A 125 -11.69 -5.73 4.86
N GLY A 126 -12.45 -5.53 5.94
CA GLY A 126 -13.17 -6.62 6.59
C GLY A 126 -14.00 -6.17 7.79
N THR A 127 -14.43 -7.13 8.59
CA THR A 127 -15.27 -6.90 9.77
C THR A 127 -14.60 -7.41 11.05
N ASP A 128 -13.28 -7.57 11.02
CA ASP A 128 -12.52 -8.08 12.16
C ASP A 128 -12.57 -7.08 13.33
N ALA A 129 -12.76 -7.61 14.53
CA ALA A 129 -12.42 -6.87 15.75
C ALA A 129 -10.89 -6.79 15.85
N LEU A 130 -10.35 -5.57 15.73
CA LEU A 130 -8.92 -5.34 15.85
C LEU A 130 -8.51 -5.34 17.33
N THR A 131 -7.32 -5.87 17.61
CA THR A 131 -6.81 -5.99 18.98
C THR A 131 -5.42 -5.40 19.08
N TYR A 132 -5.22 -4.52 20.06
CA TYR A 132 -3.98 -3.78 20.28
C TYR A 132 -3.40 -4.07 21.65
N ARG A 133 -2.08 -3.86 21.79
CA ARG A 133 -1.42 -3.83 23.09
C ARG A 133 -1.25 -2.38 23.51
N GLY A 134 -2.16 -1.89 24.36
CA GLY A 134 -2.22 -0.48 24.74
C GLY A 134 -3.02 0.35 23.73
N ASP A 135 -2.88 1.66 23.81
CA ASP A 135 -3.55 2.58 22.89
C ASP A 135 -3.00 2.40 21.47
N PRO A 136 -3.87 2.29 20.46
CA PRO A 136 -3.43 2.14 19.08
C PRO A 136 -2.63 3.36 18.64
N THR A 137 -1.51 3.11 17.98
CA THR A 137 -0.69 4.14 17.33
C THR A 137 -0.94 4.11 15.82
N PRO A 138 -0.56 5.16 15.06
CA PRO A 138 -0.72 5.14 13.60
C PRO A 138 -0.04 3.92 12.95
N LEU A 139 1.16 3.58 13.43
CA LEU A 139 1.91 2.40 12.97
C LEU A 139 1.21 1.09 13.38
N ALA A 140 0.75 0.97 14.63
CA ALA A 140 0.08 -0.25 15.09
C ALA A 140 -1.23 -0.50 14.33
N ALA A 141 -1.96 0.55 13.96
CA ALA A 141 -3.15 0.45 13.10
C ALA A 141 -2.79 -0.07 11.70
N TYR A 142 -1.72 0.46 11.10
CA TYR A 142 -1.20 -0.05 9.82
C TYR A 142 -0.77 -1.52 9.90
N GLU A 143 -0.10 -1.93 10.98
CA GLU A 143 0.33 -3.32 11.19
C GLU A 143 -0.84 -4.31 11.28
N GLN A 144 -2.05 -3.87 11.64
CA GLN A 144 -3.26 -4.70 11.53
C GLN A 144 -3.60 -5.02 10.07
N ILE A 145 -3.44 -4.05 9.16
CA ILE A 145 -3.63 -4.27 7.72
C ILE A 145 -2.64 -5.32 7.23
N VAL A 146 -1.35 -5.16 7.57
CA VAL A 146 -0.29 -6.09 7.17
C VAL A 146 -0.58 -7.52 7.67
N SER A 147 -0.99 -7.65 8.93
CA SER A 147 -1.17 -8.97 9.56
C SER A 147 -2.46 -9.69 9.17
N LYS A 148 -3.54 -8.96 8.89
CA LYS A 148 -4.88 -9.54 8.62
C LYS A 148 -5.30 -9.44 7.16
N TYR A 149 -4.87 -8.40 6.48
CA TYR A 149 -5.31 -8.03 5.13
C TYR A 149 -4.13 -7.92 4.18
N ARG A 150 -3.25 -8.92 4.23
CA ARG A 150 -1.98 -8.89 3.51
C ARG A 150 -2.12 -8.65 2.00
N ASN A 151 -3.22 -9.10 1.39
CA ASN A 151 -3.50 -8.88 -0.03
C ASN A 151 -3.74 -7.40 -0.40
N ALA A 152 -4.02 -6.55 0.58
CA ALA A 152 -4.10 -5.10 0.38
C ALA A 152 -2.72 -4.44 0.28
N ILE A 153 -1.64 -5.14 0.66
CA ILE A 153 -0.28 -4.57 0.65
C ILE A 153 0.46 -5.00 -0.62
N GLY A 154 0.89 -4.02 -1.41
CA GLY A 154 1.64 -4.21 -2.63
C GLY A 154 3.09 -3.73 -2.54
N TYR A 155 3.85 -4.05 -3.59
CA TYR A 155 5.19 -3.52 -3.81
C TYR A 155 5.39 -3.24 -5.31
N HIS A 156 5.69 -1.99 -5.65
CA HIS A 156 5.98 -1.54 -7.00
C HIS A 156 7.49 -1.56 -7.24
N THR A 157 7.98 -2.61 -7.89
CA THR A 157 9.41 -2.86 -8.06
C THR A 157 10.13 -1.75 -8.84
N ALA A 158 9.48 -1.14 -9.83
CA ALA A 158 10.11 -0.09 -10.62
C ALA A 158 10.37 1.18 -9.81
N LEU A 159 9.39 1.62 -8.99
CA LEU A 159 9.57 2.80 -8.12
C LEU A 159 10.24 2.48 -6.79
N ASP A 160 10.37 1.20 -6.44
CA ASP A 160 10.82 0.73 -5.12
C ASP A 160 9.88 1.22 -3.98
N HIS A 161 8.58 1.16 -4.25
CA HIS A 161 7.52 1.66 -3.37
C HIS A 161 6.68 0.52 -2.79
N TYR A 162 6.26 0.64 -1.54
CA TYR A 162 5.17 -0.16 -0.97
C TYR A 162 3.85 0.58 -1.15
N ASN A 163 2.73 -0.15 -1.10
CA ASN A 163 1.42 0.48 -1.16
C ASN A 163 0.36 -0.22 -0.33
N VAL A 164 -0.70 0.53 -0.02
CA VAL A 164 -1.99 0.01 0.41
C VAL A 164 -2.97 0.21 -0.74
N SER A 165 -3.56 -0.89 -1.22
CA SER A 165 -4.68 -0.85 -2.15
C SER A 165 -5.93 -0.34 -1.45
N LEU A 166 -6.57 0.65 -2.06
CA LEU A 166 -7.81 1.26 -1.58
C LEU A 166 -9.02 0.76 -2.39
N GLY A 167 -8.84 -0.33 -3.14
CA GLY A 167 -9.84 -0.88 -4.04
C GLY A 167 -9.95 -0.12 -5.37
N ASN A 168 -10.52 -0.79 -6.38
CA ASN A 168 -10.84 -0.22 -7.69
C ASN A 168 -9.68 0.50 -8.39
N GLY A 169 -8.44 0.07 -8.13
CA GLY A 169 -7.23 0.63 -8.73
C GLY A 169 -6.70 1.92 -8.08
N ASN A 170 -7.27 2.34 -6.94
CA ASN A 170 -6.76 3.42 -6.10
C ASN A 170 -5.74 2.88 -5.09
N MET A 171 -4.76 3.70 -4.73
CA MET A 171 -3.71 3.32 -3.77
C MET A 171 -3.09 4.54 -3.09
N PHE A 172 -2.50 4.27 -1.92
CA PHE A 172 -1.51 5.14 -1.31
C PHE A 172 -0.17 4.41 -1.34
N GLU A 173 0.86 5.03 -1.90
CA GLU A 173 2.19 4.45 -2.06
C GLU A 173 3.25 5.25 -1.30
N TRP A 174 4.31 4.57 -0.86
CA TRP A 174 5.46 5.21 -0.23
C TRP A 174 6.76 4.48 -0.53
N ALA A 175 7.85 5.23 -0.53
CA ALA A 175 9.18 4.70 -0.80
C ALA A 175 9.64 3.69 0.27
N LYS A 176 10.31 2.63 -0.18
CA LYS A 176 11.08 1.74 0.70
C LYS A 176 12.21 2.50 1.41
N ASP A 177 12.91 3.34 0.66
CA ASP A 177 13.97 4.21 1.14
C ASP A 177 13.81 5.59 0.49
N MET A 178 13.60 6.60 1.33
CA MET A 178 13.39 7.99 0.92
C MET A 178 14.66 8.67 0.38
N GLN A 179 15.83 8.04 0.49
CA GLN A 179 17.08 8.59 -0.02
C GLN A 179 17.41 8.07 -1.41
N ALA A 180 17.24 6.77 -1.66
CA ALA A 180 17.67 6.13 -2.89
C ALA A 180 16.78 4.94 -3.27
N ASN A 181 16.48 4.84 -4.56
CA ASN A 181 15.81 3.67 -5.12
C ASN A 181 16.79 2.49 -5.17
N SER A 182 16.44 1.38 -4.52
CA SER A 182 17.34 0.22 -4.42
C SER A 182 17.50 -0.56 -5.73
N VAL A 183 16.63 -0.34 -6.71
CA VAL A 183 16.69 -0.96 -8.04
C VAL A 183 17.55 -0.15 -8.99
N THR A 184 17.30 1.15 -9.13
CA THR A 184 18.04 2.03 -10.06
C THR A 184 19.34 2.58 -9.47
N LYS A 185 19.48 2.59 -8.14
CA LYS A 185 20.56 3.23 -7.38
C LYS A 185 20.60 4.76 -7.49
N GLU A 186 19.55 5.36 -8.02
CA GLU A 186 19.40 6.80 -8.13
C GLU A 186 18.74 7.38 -6.87
N LYS A 187 18.76 8.71 -6.73
CA LYS A 187 18.04 9.40 -5.65
C LYS A 187 16.55 9.06 -5.75
N GLN A 188 15.90 8.75 -4.64
CA GLN A 188 14.45 8.55 -4.61
C GLN A 188 13.76 9.84 -5.04
N ASP A 189 12.82 9.73 -5.98
CA ASP A 189 12.17 10.86 -6.64
C ASP A 189 10.87 11.31 -5.95
N LYS A 190 10.25 10.39 -5.19
CA LYS A 190 8.95 10.51 -4.53
C LYS A 190 8.98 9.68 -3.25
N ASP A 191 8.65 10.30 -2.12
CA ASP A 191 8.55 9.62 -0.83
C ASP A 191 7.16 9.03 -0.60
N ILE A 192 6.12 9.76 -1.02
CA ILE A 192 4.72 9.30 -0.98
C ILE A 192 4.00 9.65 -2.27
N VAL A 193 3.01 8.85 -2.66
CA VAL A 193 2.18 9.08 -3.84
C VAL A 193 0.72 8.72 -3.53
N PHE A 194 -0.17 9.67 -3.77
CA PHE A 194 -1.61 9.43 -3.79
C PHE A 194 -2.02 9.07 -5.21
N VAL A 195 -2.74 7.97 -5.39
CA VAL A 195 -3.01 7.40 -6.71
C VAL A 195 -4.50 7.13 -6.87
N LEU A 196 -5.10 7.74 -7.88
CA LEU A 196 -6.50 7.51 -8.25
C LEU A 196 -6.61 6.75 -9.56
N ASN A 197 -7.58 5.84 -9.62
CA ASN A 197 -8.06 5.28 -10.88
C ASN A 197 -8.88 6.36 -11.62
N PRO A 198 -8.48 6.79 -12.83
CA PRO A 198 -9.17 7.85 -13.55
C PRO A 198 -10.49 7.39 -14.16
N GLU A 199 -10.68 6.09 -14.43
CA GLU A 199 -11.84 5.60 -15.19
C GLU A 199 -13.20 6.01 -14.61
N PRO A 200 -13.48 5.90 -13.30
CA PRO A 200 -14.77 6.30 -12.73
C PRO A 200 -14.98 7.82 -12.77
N LEU A 201 -13.91 8.59 -12.62
CA LEU A 201 -13.95 10.05 -12.66
C LEU A 201 -14.23 10.54 -14.10
N ILE A 202 -13.58 9.93 -15.09
CA ILE A 202 -13.82 10.20 -16.52
C ILE A 202 -15.24 9.79 -16.91
N ALA A 203 -15.71 8.62 -16.46
CA ALA A 203 -17.09 8.17 -16.69
C ALA A 203 -18.11 9.14 -16.08
N ALA A 204 -17.75 9.80 -14.97
CA ALA A 204 -18.53 10.86 -14.34
C ALA A 204 -18.34 12.25 -14.98
N GLY A 205 -17.56 12.40 -16.05
CA GLY A 205 -17.46 13.62 -16.86
C GLY A 205 -16.16 14.41 -16.73
N VAL A 206 -15.20 13.96 -15.91
CA VAL A 206 -13.88 14.61 -15.79
C VAL A 206 -13.13 14.57 -17.13
N ASP A 207 -12.65 15.72 -17.57
CA ASP A 207 -11.60 15.85 -18.58
C ASP A 207 -10.23 15.74 -17.89
N PRO A 208 -9.52 14.61 -18.04
CA PRO A 208 -8.33 14.33 -17.23
C PRO A 208 -7.17 15.30 -17.50
N GLU A 209 -7.12 15.92 -18.67
CA GLU A 209 -6.09 16.90 -19.04
C GLU A 209 -6.33 18.28 -18.38
N LYS A 210 -7.50 18.50 -17.77
CA LYS A 210 -7.88 19.75 -17.10
C LYS A 210 -7.82 19.66 -15.58
N VAL A 211 -7.54 18.49 -15.01
CA VAL A 211 -7.45 18.34 -13.56
C VAL A 211 -6.16 18.98 -13.07
N GLU A 212 -6.27 20.09 -12.36
CA GLU A 212 -5.12 20.80 -11.80
C GLU A 212 -4.57 20.10 -10.56
N GLY A 213 -3.25 20.21 -10.34
CA GLY A 213 -2.59 19.66 -9.15
C GLY A 213 -2.47 18.13 -9.09
N TRP A 214 -2.94 17.41 -10.11
CA TRP A 214 -2.75 15.97 -10.29
C TRP A 214 -2.06 15.70 -11.62
N VAL A 215 -1.13 14.74 -11.63
CA VAL A 215 -0.46 14.30 -12.85
C VAL A 215 -1.26 13.17 -13.47
N TYR A 216 -1.87 13.40 -14.63
CA TYR A 216 -2.50 12.34 -15.43
C TYR A 216 -1.45 11.70 -16.35
N THR A 217 -1.08 10.45 -16.08
CA THR A 217 -0.05 9.74 -16.87
C THR A 217 -0.21 8.23 -16.79
N THR A 218 0.52 7.50 -17.63
CA THR A 218 0.59 6.04 -17.58
C THR A 218 1.63 5.57 -16.57
N VAL A 219 1.28 4.57 -15.77
CA VAL A 219 2.19 3.83 -14.89
C VAL A 219 2.24 2.37 -15.35
N SER A 220 3.44 1.80 -15.43
CA SER A 220 3.60 0.38 -15.74
C SER A 220 3.35 -0.46 -14.49
N VAL A 221 2.36 -1.35 -14.57
CA VAL A 221 1.96 -2.27 -13.50
C VAL A 221 2.02 -3.71 -14.02
N GLU A 222 2.24 -4.67 -13.14
CA GLU A 222 2.17 -6.08 -13.50
C GLU A 222 0.73 -6.58 -13.36
N ILE A 223 0.13 -7.03 -14.47
CA ILE A 223 -1.19 -7.67 -14.51
C ILE A 223 -1.00 -9.05 -15.13
N ASP A 224 -1.36 -10.10 -14.40
CA ASP A 224 -1.23 -11.51 -14.83
C ASP A 224 0.20 -11.86 -15.33
N GLY A 225 1.22 -11.34 -14.64
CA GLY A 225 2.62 -11.58 -14.99
C GLY A 225 3.13 -10.75 -16.18
N LYS A 226 2.37 -9.75 -16.65
CA LYS A 226 2.75 -8.89 -17.78
C LYS A 226 2.76 -7.43 -17.38
N ALA A 227 3.84 -6.74 -17.75
CA ALA A 227 3.90 -5.28 -17.69
C ALA A 227 2.82 -4.70 -18.60
N THR A 228 1.94 -3.89 -18.02
CA THR A 228 0.82 -3.22 -18.66
C THR A 228 0.80 -1.77 -18.22
N ASP A 229 0.75 -0.85 -19.19
CA ASP A 229 0.69 0.57 -18.89
C ASP A 229 -0.77 0.98 -18.69
N VAL A 230 -1.06 1.57 -17.53
CA VAL A 230 -2.41 2.01 -17.15
C VAL A 230 -2.39 3.48 -16.76
N TYR A 231 -3.40 4.22 -17.19
CA TYR A 231 -3.53 5.62 -16.80
C TYR A 231 -3.87 5.76 -15.31
N LYS A 232 -3.27 6.76 -14.66
CA LYS A 232 -3.47 7.14 -13.26
C LYS A 232 -3.48 8.65 -13.11
N PHE A 233 -4.24 9.14 -12.14
CA PHE A 233 -3.93 10.44 -11.52
C PHE A 233 -2.97 10.20 -10.37
N LEU A 234 -1.84 10.88 -10.39
CA LEU A 234 -0.79 10.79 -9.38
C LEU A 234 -0.60 12.14 -8.70
N LYS A 235 -0.53 12.13 -7.37
CA LYS A 235 -0.13 13.30 -6.59
C LYS A 235 1.07 12.95 -5.70
N PRO A 236 2.30 13.16 -6.21
CA PRO A 236 3.51 12.74 -5.52
C PRO A 236 4.12 13.84 -4.64
N PHE A 237 4.78 13.45 -3.55
CA PHE A 237 5.49 14.38 -2.68
C PHE A 237 6.83 13.83 -2.18
N ASN A 238 7.73 14.75 -1.87
CA ASN A 238 8.95 14.51 -1.11
C ASN A 238 8.78 15.11 0.28
N LEU A 239 9.15 14.36 1.31
CA LEU A 239 9.06 14.72 2.72
C LEU A 239 10.44 15.13 3.30
N GLN A 240 11.50 15.07 2.49
CA GLN A 240 12.88 15.49 2.82
C GLN A 240 13.34 16.73 2.06
#